data_AF-A0A848UM10-F1
#
_entry.id   AF-A0A848UM10-F1
#
_cell.length_a   1.000
_cell.length_b   1.000
_cell.length_c   1.000
_cell.angle_alpha   90.00
_cell.angle_beta   90.00
_cell.angle_gamma   90.00
#
_symmetry.space_group_name_H-M   'P 1'
#
loop_
_entity.id
_entity.type
_entity.pdbx_description
1 polymer ?
#
loop_
_entity_poly.entity_id
_entity_poly.type
_entity_poly.pdbx_seq_one_letter_code
_entity_poly.pdbx_strand_id
1 'polypeptide(L)'
;MKRNNTIFKTLLLRVVLVLSMLVLTFCQEKGEDIVDANKDVSFTKYSEISTLMKTAISGDDDQQCIFFQYPFTFYAQLSSSSSIEVISINSDDELFDFFDQLASSDQIRLDFPIHLIGVDGEITEINTLNEFKDTLQLVVDACSGSSEYEYCHSNNKKVYICHNGTTICVSINAINAHLEHGDELGQCD
;
A
#
# COMPACT_ATOMS: atom_id res chain seq x y z
N MET A 1 -67.97 -27.31 -26.74
CA MET A 1 -66.78 -27.18 -27.60
C MET A 1 -65.67 -26.49 -26.81
N LYS A 2 -64.79 -27.25 -26.12
CA LYS A 2 -63.61 -26.72 -25.39
C LYS A 2 -62.38 -26.97 -26.26
N ARG A 3 -61.77 -25.92 -26.81
CA ARG A 3 -60.59 -26.02 -27.66
C ARG A 3 -59.37 -26.19 -26.75
N ASN A 4 -58.85 -27.41 -26.65
CA ASN A 4 -57.69 -27.73 -25.82
C ASN A 4 -56.42 -27.23 -26.53
N ASN A 5 -55.87 -26.13 -26.04
CA ASN A 5 -54.62 -25.50 -26.53
C ASN A 5 -53.38 -26.26 -26.03
N THR A 6 -53.24 -27.53 -26.43
CA THR A 6 -52.10 -28.39 -26.03
C THR A 6 -50.77 -27.90 -26.61
N ILE A 7 -50.80 -27.29 -27.81
CA ILE A 7 -49.63 -26.69 -28.48
C ILE A 7 -49.11 -25.47 -27.72
N PHE A 8 -50.00 -24.65 -27.15
CA PHE A 8 -49.62 -23.47 -26.37
C PHE A 8 -48.95 -23.87 -25.05
N LYS A 9 -49.39 -24.99 -24.45
CA LYS A 9 -48.80 -25.53 -23.22
C LYS A 9 -47.42 -26.13 -23.44
N THR A 10 -47.19 -26.85 -24.54
CA THR A 10 -45.86 -27.40 -24.86
C THR A 10 -44.88 -26.31 -25.30
N LEU A 11 -45.35 -25.25 -25.95
CA LEU A 11 -44.54 -24.07 -26.28
C LEU A 11 -44.16 -23.29 -25.01
N LEU A 12 -45.11 -23.05 -24.11
CA LEU A 12 -44.86 -22.39 -22.83
C LEU A 12 -43.85 -23.18 -21.97
N LEU A 13 -43.97 -24.51 -21.93
CA LEU A 13 -43.08 -25.38 -21.15
C LEU A 13 -41.64 -25.39 -21.73
N ARG A 14 -41.48 -25.35 -23.05
CA ARG A 14 -40.17 -25.27 -23.70
C ARG A 14 -39.53 -23.88 -23.54
N VAL A 15 -40.33 -22.81 -23.61
CA VAL A 15 -39.85 -21.45 -23.36
C VAL A 15 -39.39 -21.29 -21.90
N VAL A 16 -40.11 -21.85 -20.93
CA VAL A 16 -39.72 -21.82 -19.50
C VAL A 16 -38.43 -22.63 -19.25
N LEU A 17 -38.27 -23.80 -19.86
CA LEU A 17 -37.04 -24.60 -19.72
C LEU A 17 -35.80 -23.94 -20.36
N VAL A 18 -35.97 -23.27 -21.50
CA VAL A 18 -34.87 -22.54 -22.17
C VAL A 18 -34.57 -21.22 -21.46
N LEU A 19 -35.58 -20.52 -20.96
CA LEU A 19 -35.44 -19.28 -20.20
C LEU A 19 -34.76 -19.54 -18.84
N SER A 20 -35.05 -20.68 -18.20
CA SER A 20 -34.40 -21.12 -16.96
C SER A 20 -32.91 -21.43 -17.15
N MET A 21 -32.48 -21.91 -18.32
CA MET A 21 -31.04 -22.09 -18.61
C MET A 21 -30.31 -20.78 -18.88
N LEU A 22 -31.02 -19.73 -19.30
CA LEU A 22 -30.43 -18.41 -19.57
C LEU A 22 -30.12 -17.61 -18.28
N VAL A 23 -30.77 -17.93 -17.16
CA VAL A 23 -30.56 -17.24 -15.87
C VAL A 23 -29.31 -17.75 -15.12
N LEU A 24 -28.78 -18.94 -15.48
CA LEU A 24 -27.58 -19.50 -14.82
C LEU A 24 -26.26 -19.00 -15.44
N THR A 25 -26.29 -18.20 -16.50
CA THR A 25 -25.09 -17.66 -17.16
C THR A 25 -24.57 -16.33 -16.61
N PHE A 26 -25.07 -15.83 -15.47
CA PHE A 26 -24.63 -14.53 -14.91
C PHE A 26 -23.97 -14.58 -13.53
N CYS A 27 -23.64 -15.75 -13.00
CA CYS A 27 -22.70 -15.83 -11.88
C CYS A 27 -21.31 -16.20 -12.39
N GLN A 28 -20.62 -15.19 -12.93
CA GLN A 28 -19.17 -15.20 -12.92
C GLN A 28 -18.69 -13.78 -12.69
N GLU A 29 -18.72 -13.37 -11.43
CA GLU A 29 -17.81 -12.35 -10.93
C GLU A 29 -16.41 -12.97 -11.00
N LYS A 30 -15.80 -12.95 -12.20
CA LYS A 30 -14.35 -13.05 -12.28
C LYS A 30 -13.84 -11.73 -11.72
N GLY A 31 -13.71 -11.66 -10.40
CA GLY A 31 -12.64 -10.88 -9.81
C GLY A 31 -11.37 -11.47 -10.39
N GLU A 32 -10.81 -10.77 -11.38
CA GLU A 32 -9.40 -10.91 -11.66
C GLU A 32 -8.71 -10.41 -10.40
N ASP A 33 -8.40 -11.35 -9.49
CA ASP A 33 -7.46 -11.10 -8.42
C ASP A 33 -6.15 -10.88 -9.17
N ILE A 34 -5.89 -9.63 -9.55
CA ILE A 34 -4.54 -9.22 -9.90
C ILE A 34 -3.82 -9.42 -8.59
N VAL A 35 -3.20 -10.59 -8.41
CA VAL A 35 -2.18 -10.77 -7.39
C VAL A 35 -1.16 -9.73 -7.75
N ASP A 36 -1.22 -8.58 -7.06
CA ASP A 36 -0.21 -7.58 -7.17
C ASP A 36 1.06 -8.28 -6.72
N ALA A 37 1.90 -8.64 -7.70
CA ALA A 37 3.10 -9.43 -7.48
C ALA A 37 4.02 -8.74 -6.46
N ASN A 38 3.77 -7.46 -6.17
CA ASN A 38 4.50 -6.64 -5.23
C ASN A 38 3.88 -6.56 -3.81
N LYS A 39 2.63 -6.99 -3.63
CA LYS A 39 1.99 -7.10 -2.31
C LYS A 39 2.47 -8.34 -1.56
N ASP A 40 2.85 -9.39 -2.28
CA ASP A 40 3.30 -10.68 -1.72
C ASP A 40 4.82 -10.91 -1.72
N VAL A 41 5.60 -9.84 -1.83
CA VAL A 41 7.08 -9.92 -1.85
C VAL A 41 7.61 -10.02 -0.43
N SER A 42 8.41 -11.06 -0.17
CA SER A 42 9.15 -11.19 1.08
C SER A 42 10.52 -10.50 1.02
N PHE A 43 11.01 -10.05 2.17
CA PHE A 43 12.35 -9.48 2.35
C PHE A 43 12.97 -9.97 3.67
N THR A 44 14.23 -9.59 3.92
CA THR A 44 15.00 -10.05 5.08
C THR A 44 15.50 -8.89 5.94
N LYS A 45 16.04 -9.22 7.12
CA LYS A 45 16.62 -8.26 8.08
C LYS A 45 17.57 -7.22 7.50
N TYR A 46 18.39 -7.58 6.52
CA TYR A 46 19.40 -6.70 5.92
C TYR A 46 19.04 -6.25 4.51
N SER A 47 17.76 -6.33 4.13
CA SER A 47 17.30 -5.73 2.89
C SER A 47 17.41 -4.20 2.96
N GLU A 48 17.38 -3.59 1.79
CA GLU A 48 17.31 -2.14 1.65
C GLU A 48 16.07 -1.57 2.36
N ILE A 49 14.91 -2.22 2.23
CA ILE A 49 13.67 -1.80 2.88
C ILE A 49 13.78 -1.82 4.41
N SER A 50 14.36 -2.88 4.99
CA SER A 50 14.59 -2.95 6.44
C SER A 50 15.49 -1.81 6.93
N THR A 51 16.48 -1.44 6.12
CA THR A 51 17.37 -0.31 6.41
C THR A 51 16.63 1.02 6.32
N LEU A 52 15.83 1.21 5.27
CA LEU A 52 15.03 2.40 5.05
C LEU A 52 13.99 2.60 6.16
N MET A 53 13.28 1.54 6.56
CA MET A 53 12.33 1.57 7.67
C MET A 53 12.99 2.06 8.95
N LYS A 54 14.12 1.46 9.34
CA LYS A 54 14.88 1.88 10.54
C LYS A 54 15.41 3.31 10.43
N THR A 55 15.84 3.74 9.25
CA THR A 55 16.40 5.08 9.04
C THR A 55 15.32 6.16 9.12
N ALA A 56 14.15 5.91 8.52
CA ALA A 56 13.05 6.87 8.46
C ALA A 56 12.51 7.29 9.83
N ILE A 57 12.56 6.38 10.82
CA ILE A 57 12.13 6.60 12.20
C ILE A 57 13.30 6.71 13.19
N SER A 58 14.54 6.82 12.70
CA SER A 58 15.68 6.98 13.59
C SER A 58 15.70 8.37 14.24
N GLY A 59 16.00 8.43 15.54
CA GLY A 59 16.05 9.67 16.32
C GLY A 59 14.81 9.90 17.19
N ASP A 60 14.81 11.00 17.95
CA ASP A 60 13.63 11.44 18.71
C ASP A 60 12.55 11.96 17.75
N ASP A 61 11.29 12.08 18.20
CA ASP A 61 10.14 12.49 17.37
C ASP A 61 10.40 13.75 16.51
N ASP A 62 11.14 14.73 17.05
CA ASP A 62 11.49 15.97 16.33
C ASP A 62 12.41 15.73 15.12
N GLN A 63 13.18 14.65 15.14
CA GLN A 63 14.15 14.25 14.12
C GLN A 63 13.59 13.24 13.11
N GLN A 64 12.53 12.50 13.46
CA GLN A 64 11.92 11.53 12.56
C GLN A 64 11.36 12.20 11.30
N CYS A 65 11.55 11.55 10.16
CA CYS A 65 11.16 12.10 8.86
C CYS A 65 9.69 11.85 8.56
N ILE A 66 9.18 10.71 9.02
CA ILE A 66 7.78 10.28 8.99
C ILE A 66 7.49 9.49 10.26
N PHE A 67 6.23 9.22 10.52
CA PHE A 67 5.79 8.29 11.56
C PHE A 67 5.03 7.13 10.92
N PHE A 68 5.18 5.92 11.44
CA PHE A 68 4.30 4.81 11.05
C PHE A 68 2.96 4.94 11.79
N GLN A 69 1.85 4.66 11.09
CA GLN A 69 0.58 4.44 11.77
C GLN A 69 0.55 3.02 12.32
N TYR A 70 0.66 2.92 13.65
CA TYR A 70 0.53 1.65 14.35
C TYR A 70 -0.95 1.32 14.67
N PRO A 71 -1.30 0.02 14.82
CA PRO A 71 -0.43 -1.14 14.56
C PRO A 71 -0.41 -1.54 13.07
N PHE A 72 0.65 -2.23 12.66
CA PHE A 72 0.71 -2.93 11.38
C PHE A 72 1.28 -4.35 11.54
N THR A 73 1.18 -5.18 10.50
CA THR A 73 1.41 -6.62 10.60
C THR A 73 2.48 -7.11 9.65
N PHE A 74 3.29 -8.05 10.13
CA PHE A 74 4.17 -8.90 9.33
C PHE A 74 3.68 -10.35 9.32
N TYR A 75 3.85 -11.01 8.18
CA TYR A 75 3.86 -12.46 8.05
C TYR A 75 5.32 -12.93 8.02
N ALA A 76 5.76 -13.62 9.06
CA ALA A 76 7.14 -14.06 9.22
C ALA A 76 7.26 -15.58 9.00
N GLN A 77 8.13 -15.99 8.09
CA GLN A 77 8.59 -17.36 7.94
C GLN A 77 10.01 -17.44 8.52
N LEU A 78 10.08 -17.82 9.80
CA LEU A 78 11.34 -17.93 10.53
C LEU A 78 12.10 -19.19 10.10
N SER A 79 13.41 -19.12 10.01
CA SER A 79 14.28 -20.27 9.71
C SER A 79 14.26 -21.36 10.79
N SER A 80 13.85 -20.99 12.01
CA SER A 80 13.68 -21.89 13.16
C SER A 80 12.33 -22.62 13.18
N SER A 81 11.36 -22.21 12.35
CA SER A 81 10.01 -22.79 12.31
C SER A 81 9.56 -23.07 10.86
N SER A 82 8.62 -23.98 10.65
CA SER A 82 8.06 -24.25 9.31
C SER A 82 6.69 -23.62 9.09
N SER A 83 6.23 -22.83 10.06
CA SER A 83 4.93 -22.15 10.03
C SER A 83 5.12 -20.67 9.75
N ILE A 84 4.08 -20.03 9.21
CA ILE A 84 4.02 -18.57 9.11
C ILE A 84 3.52 -18.05 10.46
N GLU A 85 4.27 -17.13 11.05
CA GLU A 85 3.91 -16.41 12.26
C GLU A 85 3.35 -15.04 11.87
N VAL A 86 2.27 -14.61 12.55
CA VAL A 86 1.65 -13.31 12.34
C VAL A 86 2.11 -12.40 13.48
N ILE A 87 2.91 -11.40 13.15
CA ILE A 87 3.52 -10.49 14.11
C ILE A 87 2.89 -9.11 13.94
N SER A 88 2.27 -8.59 15.01
CA SER A 88 1.73 -7.23 15.03
C SER A 88 2.71 -6.30 15.75
N ILE A 89 3.05 -5.19 15.12
CA ILE A 89 3.95 -4.15 15.65
C ILE A 89 3.10 -2.96 16.10
N ASN A 90 3.33 -2.47 17.31
CA ASN A 90 2.54 -1.41 17.93
C ASN A 90 3.32 -0.12 18.20
N SER A 91 4.64 -0.13 18.02
CA SER A 91 5.51 1.03 18.23
C SER A 91 6.83 0.91 17.45
N ASP A 92 7.56 2.03 17.36
CA ASP A 92 8.92 2.07 16.80
C ASP A 92 9.86 1.12 17.54
N ASP A 93 9.81 1.10 18.88
CA ASP A 93 10.62 0.20 19.70
C ASP A 93 10.34 -1.27 19.38
N GLU A 94 9.07 -1.67 19.27
CA GLU A 94 8.69 -3.03 18.88
C GLU A 94 9.19 -3.38 17.47
N LEU A 95 9.19 -2.40 16.55
CA LEU A 95 9.71 -2.59 15.20
C LEU A 95 11.23 -2.85 15.21
N PHE A 96 11.99 -2.06 15.97
CA PHE A 96 13.43 -2.25 16.12
C PHE A 96 13.75 -3.60 16.74
N ASP A 97 13.07 -3.94 17.85
CA ASP A 97 13.23 -5.21 18.55
C ASP A 97 12.89 -6.40 17.66
N PHE A 98 11.84 -6.29 16.84
CA PHE A 98 11.48 -7.31 15.86
C PHE A 98 12.62 -7.57 14.88
N PHE A 99 13.15 -6.53 14.23
CA PHE A 99 14.27 -6.70 13.30
C PHE A 99 15.54 -7.25 13.98
N ASP A 100 15.79 -6.88 15.22
CA ASP A 100 16.99 -7.32 15.94
C ASP A 100 16.90 -8.81 16.33
N GLN A 101 15.71 -9.33 16.56
CA GLN A 101 15.45 -10.75 16.85
C GLN A 101 15.47 -11.65 15.60
N LEU A 102 15.24 -11.11 14.41
CA LEU A 102 15.29 -11.91 13.17
C LEU A 102 16.70 -12.46 12.91
N ALA A 103 16.77 -13.70 12.44
CA ALA A 103 17.95 -14.24 11.78
C ALA A 103 18.09 -13.63 10.38
N SER A 104 19.31 -13.64 9.84
CA SER A 104 19.58 -13.06 8.51
C SER A 104 18.85 -13.77 7.36
N SER A 105 18.44 -15.02 7.56
CA SER A 105 17.73 -15.85 6.58
C SER A 105 16.21 -15.81 6.70
N ASP A 106 15.67 -15.25 7.79
CA ASP A 106 14.24 -15.20 8.01
C ASP A 106 13.57 -14.33 6.94
N GLN A 107 12.44 -14.81 6.42
CA GLN A 107 11.68 -14.11 5.39
C GLN A 107 10.46 -13.46 6.03
N ILE A 108 10.28 -12.17 5.81
CA ILE A 108 9.14 -11.41 6.33
C ILE A 108 8.42 -10.72 5.17
N ARG A 109 7.11 -10.59 5.30
CA ARG A 109 6.25 -9.89 4.35
C ARG A 109 5.32 -8.95 5.11
N LEU A 110 5.10 -7.75 4.60
CA LEU A 110 4.15 -6.79 5.16
C LEU A 110 2.72 -7.09 4.74
N ASP A 111 1.78 -6.88 5.66
CA ASP A 111 0.36 -6.87 5.38
C ASP A 111 -0.05 -5.47 4.88
N PHE A 112 -0.23 -5.33 3.56
CA PHE A 112 -0.68 -4.08 2.95
C PHE A 112 -2.22 -3.94 2.98
N PRO A 113 -2.75 -2.71 3.11
CA PRO A 113 -2.03 -1.44 3.08
C PRO A 113 -1.36 -1.08 4.41
N ILE A 114 -0.28 -0.30 4.32
CA ILE A 114 0.37 0.36 5.47
C ILE A 114 0.16 1.86 5.36
N HIS A 115 0.27 2.58 6.47
CA HIS A 115 0.08 4.03 6.46
C HIS A 115 1.26 4.76 7.08
N LEU A 116 1.68 5.84 6.43
CA LEU A 116 2.67 6.78 6.94
C LEU A 116 1.99 8.08 7.31
N ILE A 117 2.35 8.62 8.47
CA ILE A 117 1.86 9.89 8.98
C ILE A 117 2.96 10.93 8.76
N GLY A 118 2.63 11.98 8.00
CA GLY A 118 3.47 13.14 7.80
C GLY A 118 3.52 14.02 9.04
N VAL A 119 4.43 14.99 9.07
CA VAL A 119 4.58 15.86 10.25
C VAL A 119 3.46 16.88 10.45
N ASP A 120 2.60 17.04 9.45
CA ASP A 120 1.34 17.77 9.54
C ASP A 120 0.16 16.88 9.95
N GLY A 121 0.40 15.59 10.20
CA GLY A 121 -0.63 14.61 10.55
C GLY A 121 -1.36 14.01 9.35
N GLU A 122 -1.00 14.40 8.11
CA GLU A 122 -1.56 13.82 6.90
C GLU A 122 -1.16 12.35 6.78
N ILE A 123 -2.12 11.52 6.36
CA ILE A 123 -1.94 10.07 6.26
C ILE A 123 -1.78 9.68 4.79
N THR A 124 -0.65 9.05 4.47
CA THR A 124 -0.39 8.43 3.17
C THR A 124 -0.63 6.93 3.29
N GLU A 125 -1.61 6.41 2.55
CA GLU A 125 -1.83 4.98 2.38
C GLU A 125 -0.86 4.43 1.32
N ILE A 126 -0.23 3.30 1.61
CA ILE A 126 0.71 2.62 0.72
C ILE A 126 0.23 1.19 0.51
N ASN A 127 0.14 0.77 -0.74
CA ASN A 127 -0.53 -0.46 -1.13
C ASN A 127 0.42 -1.59 -1.53
N THR A 128 1.69 -1.29 -1.80
CA THR A 128 2.68 -2.27 -2.30
C THR A 128 4.06 -2.09 -1.68
N LEU A 129 4.90 -3.13 -1.76
CA LEU A 129 6.27 -3.07 -1.25
C LEU A 129 7.17 -2.13 -2.06
N ASN A 130 6.96 -2.03 -3.38
CA ASN A 130 7.66 -1.05 -4.22
C ASN A 130 7.28 0.38 -3.87
N GLU A 131 5.99 0.68 -3.80
CA GLU A 131 5.52 2.02 -3.41
C GLU A 131 6.06 2.39 -2.02
N PHE A 132 6.10 1.42 -1.10
CA PHE A 132 6.67 1.63 0.21
C PHE A 132 8.16 1.96 0.16
N LYS A 133 8.93 1.16 -0.59
CA LYS A 133 10.36 1.37 -0.78
C LYS A 133 10.63 2.75 -1.38
N ASP A 134 9.95 3.10 -2.46
CA ASP A 134 10.13 4.34 -3.19
C ASP A 134 9.77 5.53 -2.29
N THR A 135 8.70 5.41 -1.50
CA THR A 135 8.29 6.45 -0.54
C THR A 135 9.30 6.61 0.59
N LEU A 136 9.80 5.51 1.18
CA LEU A 136 10.81 5.60 2.23
C LEU A 136 12.14 6.16 1.73
N GLN A 137 12.59 5.76 0.53
CA GLN A 137 13.83 6.28 -0.07
C GLN A 137 13.73 7.79 -0.26
N LEU A 138 12.63 8.26 -0.85
CA LEU A 138 12.35 9.67 -1.04
C LEU A 138 12.29 10.43 0.29
N VAL A 139 11.64 9.84 1.31
CA VAL A 139 11.56 10.43 2.65
C VAL A 139 12.94 10.59 3.27
N VAL A 140 13.76 9.55 3.25
CA VAL A 140 15.11 9.56 3.83
C VAL A 140 15.99 10.58 3.09
N ASP A 141 15.94 10.63 1.76
CA ASP A 141 16.76 11.52 0.95
C ASP A 141 16.37 13.00 1.16
N ALA A 142 15.09 13.34 1.07
CA ALA A 142 14.63 14.70 1.23
C ALA A 142 14.79 15.20 2.68
N CYS A 143 14.47 14.36 3.66
CA CYS A 143 14.62 14.72 5.08
C CYS A 143 16.08 14.93 5.50
N SER A 144 17.03 14.27 4.83
CA SER A 144 18.47 14.51 5.05
C SER A 144 18.97 15.90 4.62
N GLY A 145 18.08 16.74 4.07
CA GLY A 145 18.39 18.09 3.62
C GLY A 145 19.04 18.14 2.24
N SER A 146 18.68 17.19 1.37
CA SER A 146 19.14 17.18 -0.03
C SER A 146 18.81 18.50 -0.72
N SER A 147 19.77 19.06 -1.47
CA SER A 147 19.58 20.29 -2.26
C SER A 147 18.72 20.08 -3.52
N GLU A 148 18.29 18.85 -3.79
CA GLU A 148 17.44 18.50 -4.93
C GLU A 148 15.98 18.96 -4.73
N TYR A 149 15.57 19.19 -3.48
CA TYR A 149 14.20 19.57 -3.15
C TYR A 149 14.11 21.05 -2.75
N GLU A 150 13.04 21.70 -3.20
CA GLU A 150 12.71 23.06 -2.77
C GLU A 150 11.78 23.01 -1.57
N TYR A 151 12.35 23.21 -0.37
CA TYR A 151 11.60 23.11 0.88
C TYR A 151 10.76 24.37 1.15
N CYS A 152 9.53 24.14 1.59
CA CYS A 152 8.60 25.20 2.01
C CYS A 152 8.57 25.38 3.54
N HIS A 153 9.36 24.61 4.30
CA HIS A 153 9.52 24.75 5.74
C HIS A 153 10.98 24.47 6.17
N SER A 154 11.41 25.06 7.29
CA SER A 154 12.81 25.01 7.74
C SER A 154 13.26 23.67 8.34
N ASN A 155 12.35 22.72 8.54
CA ASN A 155 12.66 21.41 9.11
C ASN A 155 12.91 20.33 8.04
N ASN A 156 12.93 20.69 6.75
CA ASN A 156 13.11 19.79 5.62
C ASN A 156 12.12 18.62 5.57
N LYS A 157 10.89 18.82 6.08
CA LYS A 157 9.83 17.79 6.08
C LYS A 157 8.71 18.05 5.07
N LYS A 158 8.75 19.22 4.42
CA LYS A 158 7.76 19.65 3.42
C LYS A 158 8.42 20.31 2.22
N VAL A 159 7.89 20.06 1.03
CA VAL A 159 8.41 20.56 -0.25
C VAL A 159 7.34 21.25 -1.06
N TYR A 160 7.76 22.11 -1.99
CA TYR A 160 6.87 22.66 -3.01
C TYR A 160 6.58 21.63 -4.11
N ILE A 161 5.32 21.59 -4.53
CA ILE A 161 4.82 20.85 -5.68
C ILE A 161 3.97 21.79 -6.54
N CYS A 162 4.08 21.70 -7.86
CA CYS A 162 3.18 22.36 -8.79
C CYS A 162 2.03 21.41 -9.13
N HIS A 163 0.85 21.71 -8.62
CA HIS A 163 -0.38 20.95 -8.86
C HIS A 163 -1.34 21.78 -9.71
N ASN A 164 -1.58 21.40 -10.96
CA ASN A 164 -2.51 22.08 -11.87
C ASN A 164 -2.27 23.61 -11.97
N GLY A 165 -1.01 24.04 -12.03
CA GLY A 165 -0.64 25.46 -12.10
C GLY A 165 -0.74 26.22 -10.78
N THR A 166 -0.93 25.52 -9.66
CA THR A 166 -0.89 26.09 -8.31
C THR A 166 0.25 25.48 -7.50
N THR A 167 1.14 26.33 -7.00
CA THR A 167 2.19 25.93 -6.05
C THR A 167 1.55 25.58 -4.71
N ILE A 168 1.74 24.34 -4.27
CA ILE A 168 1.30 23.84 -2.96
C ILE A 168 2.51 23.37 -2.14
N CYS A 169 2.35 23.30 -0.81
CA CYS A 169 3.38 22.88 0.14
C CYS A 169 2.91 21.60 0.86
N VAL A 170 3.50 20.47 0.50
CA VAL A 170 3.03 19.14 0.90
C VAL A 170 4.09 18.42 1.74
N SER A 171 3.64 17.47 2.56
CA SER A 171 4.55 16.59 3.30
C SER A 171 5.31 15.68 2.33
N ILE A 172 6.57 15.37 2.64
CA ILE A 172 7.45 14.59 1.75
C ILE A 172 6.88 13.21 1.43
N ASN A 173 6.22 12.55 2.40
CA ASN A 173 5.56 11.25 2.15
C ASN A 173 4.43 11.31 1.10
N ALA A 174 3.90 12.49 0.78
CA ALA A 174 2.87 12.65 -0.25
C ALA A 174 3.44 12.87 -1.66
N ILE A 175 4.75 13.07 -1.84
CA ILE A 175 5.34 13.40 -3.15
C ILE A 175 4.99 12.34 -4.19
N ASN A 176 5.16 11.06 -3.88
CA ASN A 176 4.89 9.98 -4.85
C ASN A 176 3.45 10.02 -5.36
N ALA A 177 2.46 10.18 -4.47
CA ALA A 177 1.06 10.28 -4.86
C ALA A 177 0.79 11.51 -5.76
N HIS A 178 1.43 12.64 -5.48
CA HIS A 178 1.35 13.83 -6.33
C HIS A 178 1.97 13.60 -7.71
N LEU A 179 3.16 12.99 -7.78
CA LEU A 179 3.86 12.70 -9.04
C LEU A 179 3.09 11.69 -9.91
N GLU A 180 2.49 10.66 -9.31
CA GLU A 180 1.66 9.68 -10.01
C GLU A 180 0.37 10.30 -10.59
N HIS A 181 -0.05 11.44 -10.06
CA HIS A 181 -1.18 12.23 -10.56
C HIS A 181 -0.77 13.30 -11.58
N GLY A 182 0.51 13.37 -11.96
CA GLY A 182 1.04 14.28 -12.98
C GLY A 182 1.46 15.65 -12.44
N ASP A 183 1.61 15.80 -11.13
CA ASP A 183 2.18 17.00 -10.54
C ASP A 183 3.71 17.07 -10.75
N GLU A 184 4.28 18.26 -10.62
CA GLU A 184 5.72 18.49 -10.81
C GLU A 184 6.39 18.91 -9.51
N LEU A 185 7.63 18.45 -9.29
CA LEU A 185 8.45 18.87 -8.15
C LEU A 185 8.86 20.34 -8.28
N GLY A 186 8.69 21.12 -7.21
CA GLY A 186 9.03 22.54 -7.16
C GLY A 186 7.83 23.48 -7.26
N GLN A 187 8.09 24.77 -7.34
CA GLN A 187 7.05 25.78 -7.59
C GLN A 187 6.61 25.78 -9.07
N CYS A 188 5.39 26.25 -9.35
CA CYS A 188 4.96 26.51 -10.72
C CYS A 188 5.71 27.71 -11.33
N ASP A 189 5.88 27.69 -12.65
CA ASP A 189 6.41 28.79 -13.47
C ASP A 189 5.45 30.00 -13.59
#